data_AF-A0A9E6EYN7-F1
#
_entry.id   AF-A0A9E6EYN7-F1
#
_cell.length_a   1.000
_cell.length_b   1.000
_cell.length_c   1.000
_cell.angle_alpha   90.00
_cell.angle_beta   90.00
_cell.angle_gamma   90.00
#
_symmetry.space_group_name_H-M   'P 1'
#
loop_
_entity.id
_entity.type
_entity.pdbx_description
1 polymer ?
#
loop_
_entity_poly.entity_id
_entity_poly.type
_entity_poly.pdbx_seq_one_letter_code
_entity_poly.pdbx_strand_id
1 'polypeptide(L)' 'KESIADYNIAIEKNPKEPTAFINRSLAYAELKNYEQAFKDYCSAGDLKFLLDKPRFDFLRAKAGK' A
#
# COMPACT_ATOMS: atom_id res chain seq x y z
N LYS A 1 2.26 -15.95 4.84
CA LYS A 1 1.10 -15.03 4.87
C LYS A 1 1.37 -14.04 5.99
N GLU A 2 2.14 -12.99 5.71
CA GLU A 2 2.16 -11.84 6.62
C GLU A 2 0.79 -11.18 6.63
N SER A 3 0.39 -10.66 7.78
CA SER A 3 -0.88 -9.98 7.98
C SER A 3 -0.69 -8.46 7.88
N ILE A 4 -1.79 -7.73 7.75
CA ILE A 4 -1.80 -6.26 7.85
C ILE A 4 -1.14 -5.79 9.16
N ALA A 5 -1.31 -6.54 10.25
CA ALA A 5 -0.72 -6.21 11.54
C ALA A 5 0.82 -6.30 11.51
N ASP A 6 1.39 -7.28 10.82
CA ASP A 6 2.84 -7.41 10.67
C ASP A 6 3.42 -6.22 9.89
N TYR A 7 2.71 -5.77 8.85
CA TYR A 7 3.11 -4.57 8.11
C TYR A 7 2.96 -3.29 8.92
N ASN A 8 1.98 -3.19 9.82
CA ASN A 8 1.89 -2.06 10.74
C ASN A 8 3.14 -1.97 11.62
N ILE A 9 3.55 -3.09 12.21
CA ILE A 9 4.76 -3.15 13.05
C ILE A 9 6.00 -2.80 12.22
N ALA A 10 6.09 -3.28 10.97
CA ALA A 10 7.21 -2.94 10.08
C ALA A 10 7.27 -1.44 9.77
N ILE A 11 6.11 -0.81 9.51
CA ILE A 11 6.00 0.63 9.27
C ILE A 11 6.33 1.44 10.53
N GLU A 12 5.90 0.99 11.71
CA GLU A 12 6.26 1.64 12.98
C GLU A 12 7.76 1.55 13.26
N LYS A 13 8.38 0.41 12.95
CA LYS A 13 9.83 0.22 13.13
C LYS A 13 10.66 0.97 12.09
N ASN A 14 10.22 1.02 10.85
CA ASN A 14 10.92 1.70 9.77
C ASN A 14 9.92 2.40 8.82
N PRO A 15 9.47 3.62 9.19
CA PRO A 15 8.47 4.35 8.40
C PRO A 15 9.02 4.89 7.08
N LYS A 16 10.33 4.75 6.83
CA LYS A 16 10.99 5.17 5.60
C LYS A 16 11.18 4.03 4.60
N GLU A 17 10.69 2.83 4.93
CA GLU A 17 10.75 1.68 4.03
C GLU A 17 9.47 1.58 3.19
N PRO A 18 9.53 1.79 1.87
CA PRO A 18 8.34 1.69 1.02
C PRO A 18 7.81 0.26 0.88
N THR A 19 8.64 -0.76 1.08
CA THR A 19 8.26 -2.17 0.88
C THR A 19 7.13 -2.59 1.81
N ALA A 20 7.18 -2.21 3.08
CA ALA A 20 6.10 -2.48 4.03
C ALA A 20 4.76 -1.85 3.60
N PHE A 21 4.77 -0.62 3.09
CA PHE A 21 3.58 0.03 2.54
C PHE A 21 3.05 -0.68 1.30
N ILE A 22 3.93 -1.08 0.37
CA ILE A 22 3.52 -1.82 -0.83
C ILE A 22 2.88 -3.15 -0.44
N ASN A 23 3.50 -3.92 0.44
CA ASN A 23 2.97 -5.21 0.83
C ASN A 23 1.63 -5.08 1.59
N ARG A 24 1.51 -4.06 2.46
CA ARG A 24 0.23 -3.74 3.12
C ARG A 24 -0.84 -3.31 2.11
N SER A 25 -0.47 -2.54 1.08
CA SER A 25 -1.39 -2.15 0.01
C SER A 25 -1.92 -3.35 -0.78
N LEU A 26 -1.06 -4.35 -1.04
CA LEU A 26 -1.44 -5.58 -1.71
C LEU A 26 -2.40 -6.39 -0.83
N ALA A 27 -2.08 -6.54 0.46
CA ALA A 27 -2.95 -7.23 1.42
C ALA A 27 -4.33 -6.56 1.51
N TYR A 28 -4.38 -5.23 1.58
CA TYR A 28 -5.65 -4.49 1.54
C TYR A 28 -6.41 -4.67 0.22
N ALA A 29 -5.72 -4.70 -0.93
CA ALA A 29 -6.34 -4.94 -2.22
C ALA A 29 -6.94 -6.35 -2.34
N GLU A 30 -6.29 -7.37 -1.76
CA GLU A 30 -6.84 -8.73 -1.67
C GLU A 30 -8.10 -8.78 -0.79
N LEU A 31 -8.14 -7.99 0.28
CA LEU A 31 -9.33 -7.81 1.11
C LEU A 31 -10.39 -6.89 0.48
N LYS A 32 -10.20 -6.44 -0.77
CA LYS A 32 -11.05 -5.46 -1.47
C LYS A 32 -11.18 -4.12 -0.75
N ASN A 33 -10.29 -3.83 0.19
CA ASN A 33 -10.20 -2.54 0.86
C ASN A 33 -9.32 -1.59 0.02
N TYR A 34 -9.87 -1.15 -1.11
CA TYR A 34 -9.13 -0.38 -2.09
C TYR A 34 -8.75 1.02 -1.60
N GLU A 35 -9.52 1.61 -0.70
CA GLU A 35 -9.19 2.91 -0.08
C GLU A 35 -7.88 2.84 0.71
N GLN A 36 -7.75 1.86 1.59
CA GLN A 36 -6.51 1.68 2.37
C GLN A 36 -5.35 1.24 1.49
N ALA A 37 -5.62 0.37 0.51
CA ALA A 37 -4.63 -0.02 -0.48
C ALA A 37 -4.07 1.19 -1.23
N PHE A 38 -4.93 2.09 -1.71
CA PHE A 38 -4.50 3.29 -2.43
C PHE A 38 -3.70 4.25 -1.53
N LYS A 39 -4.12 4.46 -0.28
CA LYS A 39 -3.37 5.29 0.68
C LYS A 39 -1.95 4.79 0.93
N ASP A 40 -1.80 3.49 1.14
CA ASP A 40 -0.49 2.86 1.33
C ASP A 40 0.35 2.92 0.06
N TYR A 41 -0.27 2.70 -1.09
CA TYR A 41 0.41 2.78 -2.38
C TYR A 41 0.94 4.20 -2.66
N CYS A 42 0.17 5.25 -2.30
CA CYS A 42 0.63 6.63 -2.37
C CYS A 42 1.78 6.92 -1.40
N SER A 43 1.66 6.45 -0.14
CA SER A 43 2.72 6.60 0.87
C SER A 43 4.05 6.00 0.42
N ALA A 44 4.02 4.85 -0.28
CA ALA A 44 5.22 4.27 -0.87
C ALA A 44 5.85 5.20 -1.93
N GLY A 45 5.04 5.85 -2.77
CA GLY A 45 5.51 6.80 -3.78
C GLY A 45 6.21 8.02 -3.18
N ASP A 46 5.70 8.54 -2.06
CA ASP A 46 6.32 9.64 -1.31
C ASP A 46 7.71 9.25 -0.76
N LEU A 47 7.92 7.95 -0.50
CA LEU A 47 9.20 7.37 -0.10
C LEU A 47 10.13 7.06 -1.29
N LYS A 48 9.87 7.66 -2.46
CA LYS A 48 10.62 7.49 -3.71
C LYS A 48 10.57 6.06 -4.27
N PHE A 49 9.56 5.28 -3.90
CA PHE A 49 9.28 4.03 -4.58
C PHE A 49 8.76 4.31 -5.99
N LEU A 50 9.27 3.58 -6.98
CA LEU A 50 8.79 3.70 -8.34
C LEU A 50 7.43 3.01 -8.44
N LEU A 51 6.37 3.81 -8.46
CA LEU A 51 5.01 3.31 -8.61
C LEU A 51 4.76 2.76 -10.01
N ASP A 52 4.14 1.59 -10.06
CA ASP A 52 3.59 1.03 -11.29
C ASP A 52 2.32 1.80 -11.64
N LYS A 53 2.38 2.58 -12.74
CA LYS A 53 1.28 3.44 -13.16
C LYS A 53 -0.04 2.66 -13.41
N PRO A 54 -0.03 1.48 -14.06
CA PRO A 54 -1.24 0.64 -14.16
C PRO A 54 -1.88 0.30 -12.81
N ARG A 55 -1.07 -0.10 -11.82
CA ARG A 55 -1.57 -0.40 -10.47
C ARG A 55 -2.08 0.83 -9.75
N PHE A 56 -1.39 1.97 -9.89
CA PHE A 56 -1.87 3.25 -9.34
C PHE A 56 -3.25 3.62 -9.87
N ASP A 57 -3.41 3.59 -11.20
CA ASP A 57 -4.68 3.94 -11.86
C ASP A 57 -5.81 2.95 -11.47
N PHE A 58 -5.49 1.66 -11.33
CA PHE A 58 -6.42 0.63 -10.85
C PHE A 58 -6.90 0.90 -9.41
N LEU A 59 -5.97 1.11 -8.48
CA LEU A 59 -6.30 1.36 -7.06
C LEU A 59 -7.08 2.66 -6.91
N ARG A 60 -6.69 3.73 -7.63
CA ARG A 60 -7.41 5.00 -7.64
C ARG A 60 -8.86 4.84 -8.12
N ALA A 61 -9.07 4.12 -9.22
CA ALA A 61 -10.40 3.91 -9.79
C ALA A 61 -11.31 3.06 -8.88
N LYS A 62 -10.72 2.17 -8.07
CA LYS A 62 -11.46 1.33 -7.12
C LYS A 62 -11.70 1.99 -5.76
N ALA A 63 -10.78 2.85 -5.31
CA ALA A 63 -10.89 3.58 -4.05
C ALA A 63 -11.91 4.75 -4.12
N GLY A 64 -12.10 5.34 -5.30
CA GLY A 64 -13.03 6.45 -5.50
C GLY A 64 -14.47 6.06 -5.89
N LYS A 65 -14.82 4.77 -5.77
CA LYS A 65 -16.18 4.26 -5.99
C LYS A 65 -16.77 3.78 -4.67
#